data_AF-A0A261FVQ1-F1
#
_entry.id   AF-A0A261FVQ1-F1
#
_cell.length_a   1.000
_cell.length_b   1.000
_cell.length_c   1.000
_cell.angle_alpha   90.00
_cell.angle_beta   90.00
_cell.angle_gamma   90.00
#
_symmetry.space_group_name_H-M   'P 1'
#
loop_
_entity.id
_entity.type
_entity.pdbx_description
1 polymer ?
#
loop_
_entity_poly.entity_id
_entity_poly.type
_entity_poly.pdbx_seq_one_letter_code
_entity_poly.pdbx_strand_id
1 'polypeptide(L)'
;MALMSEYQPQINPWFVAHKRFSTVGVALCVMLAFWVGLNIVCGGIVVSLFPSGDYPAWVSLLASSGPLYAVAMPLAVLAMGNVPALETKRFNLGAKRFFTLLVICLPVIYLGNIIGTVLSDLIFGGQSTNRVAEVILDSDPVSVFVFYVVLAPICEEWLFRKQIIDRTRRYGEKTAILLSALTFALFHLNLYQFFYAFGLGLVFGYVYMRTSRVRYSMIMHAVVNFNGSILGPWVLSQVDSRLLTGELSEADMMRVAADPSSGLLIVGLYGLALFALLIVGVALMVTNRRKLEFYTTPEQLPDGLGARTAFGNPGMVVYILFALVLTVWQMALV
;
A
#
# COMPACT_ATOMS: atom_id res chain seq x y z
N MET A 1 -41.50 46.89 0.01
CA MET A 1 -40.52 46.30 0.93
C MET A 1 -39.72 45.28 0.14
N ALA A 2 -38.58 45.71 -0.41
CA ALA A 2 -37.73 44.87 -1.25
C ALA A 2 -37.05 43.81 -0.39
N LEU A 3 -37.20 42.54 -0.76
CA LEU A 3 -36.49 41.42 -0.15
C LEU A 3 -34.99 41.62 -0.42
N MET A 4 -34.23 41.97 0.61
CA MET A 4 -32.78 41.84 0.59
C MET A 4 -32.47 40.36 0.41
N SER A 5 -32.06 39.95 -0.79
CA SER A 5 -31.44 38.64 -0.97
C SER A 5 -30.19 38.62 -0.10
N GLU A 6 -30.14 37.75 0.90
CA GLU A 6 -28.94 37.53 1.70
C GLU A 6 -27.75 37.31 0.77
N TYR A 7 -26.81 38.25 0.77
CA TYR A 7 -25.49 38.07 0.17
C TYR A 7 -24.76 37.02 1.00
N GLN A 8 -24.93 35.75 0.63
CA GLN A 8 -24.05 34.67 1.08
C GLN A 8 -22.71 34.91 0.36
N PRO A 9 -21.62 35.26 1.06
CA PRO A 9 -20.33 35.40 0.41
C PRO A 9 -20.01 34.07 -0.26
N GLN A 10 -19.89 34.06 -1.60
CA GLN A 10 -19.49 32.87 -2.34
C GLN A 10 -18.09 32.48 -1.87
N ILE A 11 -18.02 31.55 -0.90
CA ILE A 11 -16.76 31.00 -0.43
C ILE A 11 -16.09 30.38 -1.64
N ASN A 12 -14.93 30.91 -2.01
CA ASN A 12 -14.21 30.45 -3.19
C ASN A 12 -13.95 28.92 -3.05
N PRO A 13 -14.45 28.10 -3.99
CA PRO A 13 -14.39 26.63 -3.92
C PRO A 13 -12.99 26.08 -3.69
N TRP A 14 -11.96 26.81 -4.15
CA TRP A 14 -10.57 26.46 -3.90
C TRP A 14 -10.21 26.44 -2.41
N PHE A 15 -10.63 27.44 -1.62
CA PHE A 15 -10.33 27.48 -0.19
C PHE A 15 -11.00 26.33 0.57
N VAL A 16 -12.22 25.96 0.16
CA VAL A 16 -12.94 24.81 0.73
C VAL A 16 -12.19 23.52 0.44
N ALA A 17 -11.79 23.30 -0.81
CA ALA A 17 -10.99 22.14 -1.21
C ALA A 17 -9.67 22.10 -0.44
N HIS A 18 -8.93 23.21 -0.40
CA HIS A 18 -7.65 23.34 0.28
C HIS A 18 -7.74 23.00 1.78
N LYS A 19 -8.77 23.50 2.47
CA LYS A 19 -9.03 23.16 3.88
C LYS A 19 -9.39 21.69 4.07
N ARG A 20 -10.19 21.11 3.17
CA ARG A 20 -10.58 19.69 3.24
C ARG A 20 -9.38 18.77 3.02
N PHE A 21 -8.52 19.04 2.03
CA PHE A 21 -7.27 18.30 1.85
C PHE A 21 -6.33 18.44 3.04
N SER A 22 -6.24 19.65 3.64
CA SER A 22 -5.49 19.85 4.89
C SER A 22 -6.05 19.05 6.05
N THR A 23 -7.37 18.91 6.15
CA THR A 23 -8.01 18.09 7.19
C THR A 23 -7.67 16.61 7.02
N VAL A 24 -7.65 16.11 5.77
CA VAL A 24 -7.19 14.74 5.46
C VAL A 24 -5.72 14.57 5.87
N GLY A 25 -4.84 15.53 5.58
CA GLY A 25 -3.44 15.48 5.99
C GLY A 25 -3.27 15.42 7.51
N VAL A 26 -3.97 16.29 8.24
CA VAL A 26 -3.97 16.27 9.71
C VAL A 26 -4.48 14.93 10.26
N ALA A 27 -5.55 14.38 9.70
CA ALA A 27 -6.07 13.08 10.10
C ALA A 27 -5.04 11.95 9.91
N LEU A 28 -4.27 11.99 8.83
CA LEU A 28 -3.19 11.02 8.59
C LEU A 28 -1.98 11.24 9.52
N CYS A 29 -1.68 12.48 9.93
CA CYS A 29 -0.69 12.73 10.99
C CYS A 29 -1.14 12.12 12.32
N VAL A 30 -2.42 12.29 12.69
CA VAL A 30 -3.00 11.67 13.88
C VAL A 30 -2.86 10.15 13.80
N MET A 31 -3.16 9.55 12.64
CA MET A 31 -2.98 8.12 12.43
C MET A 31 -1.54 7.68 12.71
N LEU A 32 -0.54 8.31 12.08
CA LEU A 32 0.86 7.92 12.24
C LEU A 32 1.34 8.11 13.68
N ALA A 33 0.99 9.24 14.32
CA ALA A 33 1.41 9.53 15.69
C ALA A 33 0.85 8.50 16.69
N PHE A 34 -0.45 8.18 16.59
CA PHE A 34 -1.08 7.18 17.45
C PHE A 34 -0.57 5.78 17.15
N TRP A 35 -0.40 5.42 15.88
CA TRP A 35 0.14 4.11 15.52
C TRP A 35 1.55 3.90 16.07
N VAL A 36 2.48 4.82 15.80
CA VAL A 36 3.87 4.70 16.28
C VAL A 36 3.91 4.70 17.81
N GLY A 37 3.20 5.62 18.47
CA GLY A 37 3.17 5.70 19.94
C GLY A 37 2.61 4.43 20.58
N LEU A 38 1.48 3.93 20.09
CA LEU A 38 0.88 2.71 20.63
C LEU A 38 1.67 1.46 20.27
N ASN A 39 2.31 1.39 19.10
CA ASN A 39 3.18 0.27 18.74
C ASN A 39 4.36 0.16 19.73
N ILE A 40 5.00 1.28 20.10
CA ILE A 40 6.05 1.30 21.12
C ILE A 40 5.52 0.81 22.49
N VAL A 41 4.35 1.28 22.91
CA VAL A 41 3.74 0.87 24.19
C VAL A 41 3.38 -0.62 24.17
N CYS A 42 2.70 -1.10 23.13
CA CYS A 42 2.33 -2.50 22.97
C CYS A 42 3.56 -3.41 22.87
N GLY A 43 4.60 -3.00 22.13
CA GLY A 43 5.87 -3.70 22.05
C GLY A 43 6.56 -3.81 23.41
N GLY A 44 6.61 -2.70 24.17
CA GLY A 44 7.14 -2.70 25.54
C GLY A 44 6.35 -3.63 26.49
N ILE A 45 5.02 -3.67 26.36
CA ILE A 45 4.17 -4.60 27.10
C ILE A 45 4.52 -6.05 26.73
N VAL A 46 4.64 -6.37 25.44
CA VAL A 46 5.03 -7.73 24.99
C VAL A 46 6.38 -8.13 25.58
N VAL A 47 7.40 -7.28 25.49
CA VAL A 47 8.73 -7.56 26.08
C VAL A 47 8.64 -7.78 27.59
N SER A 48 7.80 -7.00 28.30
CA SER A 48 7.61 -7.17 29.75
C SER A 48 6.89 -8.45 30.14
N LEU A 49 5.92 -8.90 29.32
CA LEU A 49 5.15 -10.12 29.55
C LEU A 49 5.91 -11.38 29.14
N PHE A 50 6.80 -11.27 28.15
CA PHE A 50 7.61 -12.36 27.62
C PHE A 50 9.11 -12.02 27.64
N PRO A 51 9.76 -11.94 28.83
CA PRO A 51 11.17 -11.55 28.94
C PRO A 51 12.14 -12.50 28.23
N SER A 52 11.75 -13.77 28.01
CA SER A 52 12.54 -14.74 27.23
C SER A 52 12.53 -14.46 25.73
N GLY A 53 11.63 -13.61 25.24
CA GLY A 53 11.36 -13.42 23.82
C GLY A 53 10.58 -14.57 23.17
N ASP A 54 10.18 -15.58 23.95
CA ASP A 54 9.43 -16.73 23.44
C ASP A 54 7.93 -16.45 23.47
N TYR A 55 7.40 -16.03 22.31
CA TYR A 55 5.98 -15.85 22.08
C TYR A 55 5.62 -16.11 20.61
N PRO A 56 4.38 -16.53 20.33
CA PRO A 56 3.95 -16.76 18.95
C PRO A 56 3.97 -15.48 18.09
N ALA A 57 4.26 -15.63 16.79
CA ALA A 57 4.33 -14.51 15.84
C ALA A 57 3.06 -13.63 15.81
N TRP A 58 1.87 -14.22 16.03
CA TRP A 58 0.65 -13.42 16.09
C TRP A 58 0.65 -12.37 17.21
N VAL A 59 1.42 -12.56 18.30
CA VAL A 59 1.52 -11.61 19.41
C VAL A 59 2.27 -10.35 18.97
N SER A 60 3.42 -10.48 18.29
CA SER A 60 4.16 -9.32 17.76
C SER A 60 3.38 -8.62 16.66
N LEU A 61 2.77 -9.38 15.75
CA LEU A 61 1.96 -8.82 14.67
C LEU A 61 0.73 -8.09 15.22
N LEU A 62 0.07 -8.63 16.25
CA LEU A 62 -1.04 -7.94 16.92
C LEU A 62 -0.56 -6.68 17.63
N ALA A 63 0.58 -6.71 18.32
CA ALA A 63 1.14 -5.54 18.99
C ALA A 63 1.52 -4.42 18.01
N SER A 64 1.94 -4.78 16.79
CA SER A 64 2.33 -3.82 15.74
C SER A 64 1.14 -3.32 14.91
N SER A 65 0.32 -4.23 14.38
CA SER A 65 -0.78 -3.91 13.45
C SER A 65 -2.11 -3.65 14.15
N GLY A 66 -2.33 -4.22 15.33
CA GLY A 66 -3.55 -4.01 16.13
C GLY A 66 -3.80 -2.53 16.44
N PRO A 67 -2.82 -1.78 16.98
CA PRO A 67 -2.99 -0.35 17.22
C PRO A 67 -3.30 0.46 15.96
N LEU A 68 -2.71 0.09 14.81
CA LEU A 68 -3.00 0.74 13.54
C LEU A 68 -4.47 0.56 13.16
N TYR A 69 -4.92 -0.70 13.06
CA TYR A 69 -6.23 -1.02 12.50
C TYR A 69 -7.39 -0.75 13.47
N ALA A 70 -7.19 -1.02 14.77
CA ALA A 70 -8.25 -0.89 15.77
C ALA A 70 -8.39 0.53 16.35
N VAL A 71 -7.32 1.33 16.33
CA VAL A 71 -7.30 2.65 16.99
C VAL A 71 -6.94 3.77 16.03
N ALA A 72 -5.74 3.73 15.45
CA ALA A 72 -5.21 4.84 14.66
C ALA A 72 -6.04 5.14 13.40
N MET A 73 -6.44 4.10 12.65
CA MET A 73 -7.28 4.28 11.46
C MET A 73 -8.69 4.81 11.78
N PRO A 74 -9.44 4.26 12.77
CA PRO A 74 -10.70 4.87 13.21
C PRO A 74 -10.56 6.33 13.66
N LEU A 75 -9.51 6.65 14.44
CA LEU A 75 -9.24 8.03 14.86
C LEU A 75 -9.00 8.96 13.66
N ALA A 76 -8.27 8.51 12.65
CA ALA A 76 -8.09 9.26 11.41
C ALA A 76 -9.42 9.52 10.70
N VAL A 77 -10.30 8.52 10.62
CA VAL A 77 -11.63 8.68 10.02
C VAL A 77 -12.51 9.65 10.80
N LEU A 78 -12.46 9.62 12.13
CA LEU A 78 -13.15 10.59 12.99
C LEU A 78 -12.60 12.01 12.79
N ALA A 79 -11.29 12.17 12.68
CA ALA A 79 -10.66 13.45 12.37
C ALA A 79 -11.05 14.00 10.98
N MET A 80 -11.40 13.12 10.03
CA MET A 80 -11.98 13.48 8.73
C MET A 80 -13.49 13.79 8.76
N GLY A 81 -14.14 13.80 9.93
CA GLY A 81 -15.59 13.95 10.07
C GLY A 81 -16.19 15.19 9.39
N ASN A 82 -15.43 16.29 9.33
CA ASN A 82 -15.84 17.55 8.68
C ASN A 82 -15.64 17.55 7.16
N VAL A 83 -15.11 16.48 6.57
CA VAL A 83 -14.93 16.33 5.12
C VAL A 83 -16.02 15.37 4.61
N PRO A 84 -17.06 15.88 3.92
CA PRO A 84 -18.19 15.06 3.51
C PRO A 84 -17.79 14.10 2.38
N ALA A 85 -18.11 12.82 2.56
CA ALA A 85 -17.99 11.81 1.51
C ALA A 85 -19.00 12.07 0.39
N LEU A 86 -18.56 11.96 -0.87
CA LEU A 86 -19.42 11.96 -2.04
C LEU A 86 -19.76 10.52 -2.41
N GLU A 87 -21.00 10.12 -2.16
CA GLU A 87 -21.50 8.83 -2.63
C GLU A 87 -21.70 8.82 -4.14
N THR A 88 -21.40 7.69 -4.77
CA THR A 88 -21.56 7.51 -6.21
C THR A 88 -22.20 6.16 -6.51
N LYS A 89 -22.76 6.03 -7.71
CA LYS A 89 -23.33 4.77 -8.18
C LYS A 89 -22.24 3.69 -8.24
N ARG A 90 -22.63 2.47 -7.87
CA ARG A 90 -21.73 1.31 -7.86
C ARG A 90 -21.81 0.57 -9.19
N PHE A 91 -20.65 0.34 -9.81
CA PHE A 91 -20.54 -0.42 -11.05
C PHE A 91 -19.84 -1.76 -10.81
N ASN A 92 -20.15 -2.75 -11.64
CA ASN A 92 -19.48 -4.04 -11.60
C ASN A 92 -18.24 -4.01 -12.51
N LEU A 93 -17.15 -4.60 -12.03
CA LEU A 93 -15.98 -4.88 -12.84
C LEU A 93 -16.16 -6.27 -13.47
N GLY A 94 -16.20 -6.33 -14.80
CA GLY A 94 -16.25 -7.61 -15.51
C GLY A 94 -14.96 -8.42 -15.30
N ALA A 95 -15.07 -9.74 -15.25
CA ALA A 95 -13.96 -10.66 -14.93
C ALA A 95 -12.72 -10.42 -15.81
N LYS A 96 -12.90 -10.28 -17.13
CA LYS A 96 -11.79 -9.96 -18.06
C LYS A 96 -11.03 -8.70 -17.64
N ARG A 97 -11.74 -7.63 -17.29
CA ARG A 97 -11.11 -6.36 -16.89
C ARG A 97 -10.44 -6.49 -15.51
N PHE A 98 -11.04 -7.23 -14.59
CA PHE A 98 -10.44 -7.55 -13.29
C PHE A 98 -9.10 -8.26 -13.46
N PHE A 99 -9.06 -9.39 -14.17
CA PHE A 99 -7.82 -10.15 -14.38
C PHE A 99 -6.79 -9.38 -15.21
N THR A 100 -7.23 -8.58 -16.19
CA THR A 100 -6.32 -7.68 -16.93
C THR A 100 -5.61 -6.71 -15.99
N LEU A 101 -6.35 -6.06 -15.09
CA LEU A 101 -5.77 -5.12 -14.13
C LEU A 101 -4.92 -5.83 -13.07
N LEU A 102 -5.28 -7.05 -12.67
CA LEU A 102 -4.50 -7.86 -11.73
C LEU A 102 -3.14 -8.25 -12.33
N VAL A 103 -3.09 -8.67 -13.60
CA VAL A 103 -1.82 -9.00 -14.26
C VAL A 103 -0.96 -7.74 -14.49
N ILE A 104 -1.57 -6.57 -14.69
CA ILE A 104 -0.85 -5.27 -14.75
C ILE A 104 -0.17 -4.93 -13.41
N CYS A 105 -0.66 -5.45 -12.27
CA CYS A 105 0.02 -5.24 -10.99
C CYS A 105 1.43 -5.84 -10.95
N LEU A 106 1.71 -6.93 -11.67
CA LEU A 106 3.03 -7.59 -11.64
C LEU A 106 4.18 -6.69 -12.12
N PRO A 107 4.17 -6.09 -13.32
CA PRO A 107 5.24 -5.18 -13.73
C PRO A 107 5.36 -3.97 -12.80
N VAL A 108 4.27 -3.50 -12.21
CA VAL A 108 4.28 -2.41 -11.23
C VAL A 108 5.01 -2.83 -9.95
N ILE A 109 4.77 -4.06 -9.48
CA ILE A 109 5.44 -4.63 -8.31
C ILE A 109 6.93 -4.78 -8.56
N TYR A 110 7.33 -5.46 -9.64
CA TYR A 110 8.75 -5.71 -9.91
C TYR A 110 9.53 -4.43 -10.19
N LEU A 111 8.99 -3.52 -11.00
CA LEU A 111 9.65 -2.24 -11.27
C LEU A 111 9.77 -1.41 -9.99
N GLY A 112 8.70 -1.33 -9.20
CA GLY A 112 8.70 -0.60 -7.93
C GLY A 112 9.67 -1.20 -6.91
N ASN A 113 9.74 -2.53 -6.81
CA ASN A 113 10.69 -3.20 -5.94
C ASN A 113 12.15 -2.95 -6.36
N ILE A 114 12.47 -3.03 -7.65
CA ILE A 114 13.82 -2.70 -8.16
C ILE A 114 14.21 -1.26 -7.79
N ILE A 115 13.31 -0.29 -8.03
CA ILE A 115 13.57 1.12 -7.69
C ILE A 115 13.75 1.28 -6.17
N GLY A 116 12.89 0.65 -5.36
CA GLY A 116 12.97 0.72 -3.91
C GLY A 116 14.27 0.15 -3.35
N THR A 117 14.67 -1.05 -3.81
CA THR A 117 15.92 -1.69 -3.40
C THR A 117 17.14 -0.85 -3.79
N VAL A 118 17.25 -0.45 -5.07
CA VAL A 118 18.39 0.36 -5.55
C VAL A 118 18.49 1.69 -4.79
N LEU A 119 17.37 2.37 -4.54
CA LEU A 119 17.40 3.62 -3.79
C LEU A 119 17.72 3.42 -2.31
N SER A 120 17.25 2.33 -1.69
CA SER A 120 17.62 2.00 -0.31
C SER A 120 19.12 1.76 -0.19
N ASP A 121 19.70 0.99 -1.11
CA ASP A 121 21.13 0.72 -1.13
C ASP A 121 21.96 1.99 -1.35
N LEU A 122 21.53 2.87 -2.25
CA LEU A 122 22.21 4.14 -2.53
C LEU A 122 22.14 5.13 -1.36
N ILE A 123 21.03 5.20 -0.63
CA ILE A 123 20.80 6.16 0.45
C ILE A 123 21.43 5.66 1.76
N PHE A 124 21.32 4.37 2.05
CA PHE A 124 21.73 3.78 3.34
C PHE A 124 23.00 2.92 3.24
N GLY A 125 23.71 2.94 2.10
CA GLY A 125 24.98 2.24 1.91
C GLY A 125 24.88 0.71 2.06
N GLY A 126 23.73 0.14 1.69
CA GLY A 126 23.42 -1.28 1.85
C GLY A 126 23.32 -1.77 3.29
N GLN A 127 23.26 -0.87 4.28
CA GLN A 127 23.13 -1.25 5.71
C GLN A 127 21.68 -1.49 6.13
N SER A 128 20.71 -0.88 5.44
CA SER A 128 19.29 -1.05 5.74
C SER A 128 18.82 -2.46 5.39
N THR A 129 17.88 -3.01 6.17
CA THR A 129 17.22 -4.28 5.84
C THR A 129 15.74 -4.09 5.51
N ASN A 130 15.16 -5.05 4.80
CA ASN A 130 13.73 -5.07 4.53
C ASN A 130 13.00 -5.79 5.67
N ARG A 131 12.77 -5.07 6.78
CA ARG A 131 12.12 -5.58 8.00
C ARG A 131 10.79 -6.31 7.77
N VAL A 132 10.03 -5.90 6.75
CA VAL A 132 8.76 -6.58 6.42
C VAL A 132 9.02 -7.97 5.85
N ALA A 133 10.05 -8.14 5.02
CA ALA A 133 10.45 -9.45 4.52
C ALA A 133 10.95 -10.35 5.66
N GLU A 134 11.76 -9.81 6.58
CA GLU A 134 12.23 -10.53 7.78
C GLU A 134 11.05 -11.02 8.62
N VAL A 135 10.13 -10.11 8.98
CA VAL A 135 8.93 -10.47 9.77
C VAL A 135 8.09 -11.53 9.09
N ILE A 136 7.94 -11.49 7.76
CA ILE A 136 7.19 -12.52 7.01
C ILE A 136 7.91 -13.87 7.08
N LEU A 137 9.23 -13.91 6.92
CA LEU A 137 10.02 -15.14 6.93
C LEU A 137 10.11 -15.77 8.33
N ASP A 138 10.13 -14.94 9.38
CA ASP A 138 10.22 -15.38 10.77
C ASP A 138 8.84 -15.73 11.39
N SER A 139 7.74 -15.44 10.69
CA SER A 139 6.38 -15.69 11.18
C SER A 139 5.80 -17.01 10.67
N ASP A 140 4.93 -17.64 11.45
CA ASP A 140 4.20 -18.81 10.98
C ASP A 140 3.20 -18.45 9.85
N PRO A 141 2.93 -19.37 8.90
CA PRO A 141 2.07 -19.07 7.75
C PRO A 141 0.64 -18.67 8.08
N VAL A 142 0.09 -19.12 9.21
CA VAL A 142 -1.28 -18.77 9.62
C VAL A 142 -1.33 -17.32 10.06
N SER A 143 -0.36 -16.89 10.87
CA SER A 143 -0.19 -15.50 11.26
C SER A 143 0.00 -14.59 10.06
N VAL A 144 0.90 -14.95 9.11
CA VAL A 144 1.11 -14.17 7.89
C VAL A 144 -0.17 -14.06 7.06
N PHE A 145 -0.91 -15.17 6.88
CA PHE A 145 -2.17 -15.16 6.15
C PHE A 145 -3.21 -14.21 6.77
N VAL A 146 -3.40 -14.29 8.09
CA VAL A 146 -4.38 -13.45 8.79
C VAL A 146 -4.01 -11.96 8.68
N PHE A 147 -2.77 -11.59 9.01
CA PHE A 147 -2.38 -10.19 9.10
C PHE A 147 -2.10 -9.53 7.75
N TYR A 148 -1.37 -10.21 6.85
CA TYR A 148 -0.94 -9.62 5.57
C TYR A 148 -1.88 -9.91 4.40
N VAL A 149 -2.53 -11.08 4.36
CA VAL A 149 -3.39 -11.46 3.22
C VAL A 149 -4.85 -11.05 3.44
N VAL A 150 -5.31 -10.99 4.70
CA VAL A 150 -6.70 -10.67 5.02
C VAL A 150 -6.84 -9.29 5.67
N LEU A 151 -6.29 -9.07 6.86
CA LEU A 151 -6.54 -7.85 7.63
C LEU A 151 -6.00 -6.60 6.95
N ALA A 152 -4.75 -6.63 6.46
CA ALA A 152 -4.12 -5.50 5.76
C ALA A 152 -4.96 -5.04 4.55
N PRO A 153 -5.28 -5.89 3.54
CA PRO A 153 -6.13 -5.48 2.42
C PRO A 153 -7.50 -4.93 2.84
N ILE A 154 -8.14 -5.50 3.86
CA ILE A 154 -9.45 -5.02 4.32
C ILE A 154 -9.35 -3.62 4.89
N CYS A 155 -8.44 -3.41 5.85
CA CYS A 155 -8.33 -2.15 6.58
C CYS A 155 -7.77 -1.04 5.69
N GLU A 156 -6.74 -1.34 4.91
CA GLU A 156 -6.04 -0.36 4.09
C GLU A 156 -6.89 0.08 2.90
N GLU A 157 -7.53 -0.85 2.18
CA GLU A 157 -8.41 -0.44 1.07
C GLU A 157 -9.67 0.27 1.57
N TRP A 158 -10.15 -0.06 2.77
CA TRP A 158 -11.21 0.72 3.42
C TRP A 158 -10.76 2.16 3.71
N LEU A 159 -9.61 2.39 4.33
CA LEU A 159 -9.15 3.75 4.60
C LEU A 159 -8.80 4.50 3.31
N PHE A 160 -7.86 3.98 2.53
CA PHE A 160 -7.26 4.72 1.42
C PHE A 160 -8.17 4.81 0.20
N ARG A 161 -8.98 3.79 -0.09
CA ARG A 161 -9.97 3.89 -1.19
C ARG A 161 -11.28 4.43 -0.68
N LYS A 162 -11.96 3.72 0.21
CA LYS A 162 -13.32 4.13 0.60
C LYS A 162 -13.33 5.47 1.32
N GLN A 163 -12.51 5.67 2.36
CA GLN A 163 -12.61 6.89 3.17
C GLN A 163 -11.99 8.12 2.49
N ILE A 164 -10.79 7.99 1.92
CA ILE A 164 -10.07 9.13 1.31
C ILE A 164 -10.63 9.47 -0.07
N ILE A 165 -10.84 8.50 -0.97
CA ILE A 165 -11.32 8.82 -2.33
C ILE A 165 -12.74 9.38 -2.28
N ASP A 166 -13.67 8.83 -1.49
CA ASP A 166 -15.03 9.38 -1.45
C ASP A 166 -15.06 10.84 -0.99
N ARG A 167 -14.16 11.23 -0.09
CA ARG A 167 -14.06 12.60 0.43
C ARG A 167 -13.41 13.59 -0.52
N THR A 168 -12.56 13.10 -1.42
CA THR A 168 -11.69 13.96 -2.25
C THR A 168 -12.03 13.90 -3.74
N ARG A 169 -12.72 12.85 -4.22
CA ARG A 169 -13.05 12.66 -5.64
C ARG A 169 -13.88 13.78 -6.25
N ARG A 170 -14.66 14.51 -5.45
CA ARG A 170 -15.43 15.68 -5.90
C ARG A 170 -14.57 16.79 -6.52
N TYR A 171 -13.27 16.82 -6.21
CA TYR A 171 -12.30 17.82 -6.66
C TYR A 171 -11.48 17.40 -7.88
N GLY A 172 -11.68 16.16 -8.36
CA GLY A 172 -11.01 15.60 -9.50
C GLY A 172 -10.58 14.16 -9.27
N GLU A 173 -10.93 13.28 -10.21
CA GLU A 173 -10.66 11.84 -10.07
C GLU A 173 -9.17 11.54 -9.99
N LYS A 174 -8.36 12.15 -10.88
CA LYS A 174 -6.90 11.97 -10.90
C LYS A 174 -6.25 12.42 -9.59
N THR A 175 -6.65 13.58 -9.08
CA THR A 175 -6.14 14.14 -7.82
C THR A 175 -6.45 13.23 -6.64
N ALA A 176 -7.68 12.71 -6.55
CA ALA A 176 -8.07 11.80 -5.48
C ALA A 176 -7.33 10.46 -5.55
N ILE A 177 -7.12 9.90 -6.75
CA ILE A 177 -6.33 8.69 -6.97
C ILE A 177 -4.87 8.92 -6.57
N LEU A 178 -4.26 10.03 -7.01
CA LEU A 178 -2.88 10.39 -6.68
C LEU A 178 -2.69 10.57 -5.18
N LEU A 179 -3.59 11.29 -4.52
CA LEU A 179 -3.54 11.48 -3.06
C LEU A 179 -3.66 10.14 -2.33
N SER A 180 -4.66 9.32 -2.70
CA SER A 180 -4.88 8.00 -2.12
C SER A 180 -3.66 7.10 -2.30
N ALA A 181 -3.04 7.09 -3.49
CA ALA A 181 -1.86 6.28 -3.79
C ALA A 181 -0.61 6.76 -3.04
N LEU A 182 -0.35 8.08 -3.00
CA LEU A 182 0.82 8.64 -2.33
C LEU A 182 0.73 8.45 -0.82
N THR A 183 -0.43 8.73 -0.22
CA THR A 183 -0.64 8.54 1.21
C THR A 183 -0.58 7.06 1.60
N PHE A 184 -1.08 6.16 0.75
CA PHE A 184 -0.92 4.71 0.86
C PHE A 184 0.56 4.29 0.81
N ALA A 185 1.36 4.83 -0.11
CA ALA A 185 2.78 4.52 -0.17
C ALA A 185 3.55 5.03 1.06
N LEU A 186 3.25 6.25 1.51
CA LEU A 186 3.95 6.89 2.63
C LEU A 186 3.68 6.21 3.97
N PHE A 187 2.48 5.70 4.24
CA PHE A 187 2.21 5.07 5.54
C PHE A 187 2.92 3.73 5.73
N HIS A 188 3.51 3.14 4.68
CA HIS A 188 4.32 1.93 4.82
C HIS A 188 5.66 2.19 5.53
N LEU A 189 6.12 3.46 5.56
CA LEU A 189 7.34 3.88 6.25
C LEU A 189 8.60 3.06 5.87
N ASN A 190 8.60 2.48 4.67
CA ASN A 190 9.63 1.57 4.19
C ASN A 190 9.94 1.86 2.72
N LEU A 191 11.19 2.21 2.43
CA LEU A 191 11.63 2.59 1.08
C LEU A 191 11.59 1.43 0.09
N TYR A 192 11.85 0.20 0.54
CA TYR A 192 11.70 -1.02 -0.26
C TYR A 192 10.26 -1.20 -0.77
N GLN A 193 9.27 -0.68 -0.03
CA GLN A 193 7.85 -0.81 -0.35
C GLN A 193 7.26 0.38 -1.10
N PHE A 194 7.80 1.58 -0.86
CA PHE A 194 7.20 2.84 -1.30
C PHE A 194 6.78 2.85 -2.78
N PHE A 195 7.69 2.50 -3.70
CA PHE A 195 7.44 2.65 -5.14
C PHE A 195 6.42 1.66 -5.68
N TYR A 196 6.47 0.38 -5.26
CA TYR A 196 5.45 -0.56 -5.67
C TYR A 196 4.11 -0.28 -4.98
N ALA A 197 4.12 0.14 -3.71
CA ALA A 197 2.90 0.50 -2.99
C ALA A 197 2.22 1.70 -3.65
N PHE A 198 2.99 2.72 -4.06
CA PHE A 198 2.48 3.86 -4.82
C PHE A 198 1.85 3.41 -6.15
N GLY A 199 2.57 2.62 -6.94
CA GLY A 199 2.09 2.13 -8.23
C GLY A 199 0.82 1.28 -8.10
N LEU A 200 0.78 0.34 -7.16
CA LEU A 200 -0.42 -0.45 -6.85
C LEU A 200 -1.55 0.44 -6.36
N GLY A 201 -1.24 1.45 -5.54
CA GLY A 201 -2.19 2.45 -5.08
C GLY A 201 -2.88 3.20 -6.22
N LEU A 202 -2.15 3.50 -7.31
CA LEU A 202 -2.74 4.09 -8.52
C LEU A 202 -3.71 3.12 -9.21
N VAL A 203 -3.32 1.84 -9.35
CA VAL A 203 -4.18 0.81 -9.97
C VAL A 203 -5.44 0.58 -9.15
N PHE A 204 -5.30 0.38 -7.84
CA PHE A 204 -6.41 0.13 -6.91
C PHE A 204 -7.30 1.37 -6.76
N GLY A 205 -6.70 2.56 -6.71
CA GLY A 205 -7.40 3.84 -6.74
C GLY A 205 -8.27 3.99 -7.99
N TYR A 206 -7.73 3.65 -9.17
CA TYR A 206 -8.49 3.67 -10.42
C TYR A 206 -9.63 2.64 -10.42
N VAL A 207 -9.37 1.40 -9.99
CA VAL A 207 -10.41 0.35 -9.84
C VAL A 207 -11.55 0.83 -8.96
N TYR A 208 -11.23 1.40 -7.79
CA TYR A 208 -12.24 1.92 -6.88
C TYR A 208 -12.97 3.13 -7.48
N MET A 209 -12.27 4.09 -8.10
CA MET A 209 -12.89 5.26 -8.74
C MET A 209 -13.95 4.84 -9.76
N ARG A 210 -13.67 3.78 -10.53
CA ARG A 210 -14.57 3.29 -11.58
C ARG A 210 -15.72 2.42 -11.10
N THR A 211 -15.58 1.77 -9.96
CA THR A 211 -16.55 0.77 -9.48
C THR A 211 -17.32 1.22 -8.26
N SER A 212 -16.73 2.08 -7.43
CA SER A 212 -17.18 2.41 -6.08
C SER A 212 -17.48 1.16 -5.24
N ARG A 213 -16.74 0.07 -5.50
CA ARG A 213 -16.83 -1.22 -4.80
C ARG A 213 -15.44 -1.63 -4.34
N VAL A 214 -15.16 -1.38 -3.06
CA VAL A 214 -13.86 -1.66 -2.43
C VAL A 214 -13.44 -3.14 -2.50
N ARG A 215 -14.40 -4.08 -2.59
CA ARG A 215 -14.13 -5.52 -2.72
C ARG A 215 -13.18 -5.87 -3.87
N TYR A 216 -13.23 -5.14 -5.00
CA TYR A 216 -12.38 -5.47 -6.14
C TYR A 216 -10.92 -5.19 -5.84
N SER A 217 -10.62 -4.02 -5.29
CA SER A 217 -9.25 -3.68 -4.92
C SER A 217 -8.78 -4.47 -3.69
N MET A 218 -9.66 -4.76 -2.72
CA MET A 218 -9.36 -5.68 -1.60
C MET A 218 -8.91 -7.07 -2.08
N ILE A 219 -9.64 -7.68 -3.02
CA ILE A 219 -9.28 -9.00 -3.55
C ILE A 219 -7.97 -8.93 -4.34
N MET A 220 -7.79 -7.90 -5.18
CA MET A 220 -6.52 -7.73 -5.92
C MET A 220 -5.34 -7.56 -4.97
N HIS A 221 -5.50 -6.75 -3.93
CA HIS A 221 -4.49 -6.53 -2.91
C HIS A 221 -4.19 -7.82 -2.13
N ALA A 222 -5.22 -8.57 -1.72
CA ALA A 222 -5.05 -9.86 -1.06
C ALA A 222 -4.31 -10.89 -1.94
N VAL A 223 -4.59 -10.94 -3.25
CA VAL A 223 -3.87 -11.83 -4.17
C VAL A 223 -2.40 -11.43 -4.31
N VAL A 224 -2.11 -10.13 -4.41
CA VAL A 224 -0.74 -9.61 -4.43
C VAL A 224 0.01 -9.97 -3.14
N ASN A 225 -0.61 -9.74 -1.98
CA ASN A 225 0.00 -10.04 -0.69
C ASN A 225 0.17 -11.55 -0.50
N PHE A 226 -0.81 -12.36 -0.90
CA PHE A 226 -0.69 -13.82 -0.86
C PHE A 226 0.51 -14.30 -1.69
N ASN A 227 0.68 -13.78 -2.91
CA ASN A 227 1.82 -14.15 -3.73
C ASN A 227 3.15 -13.75 -3.07
N GLY A 228 3.25 -12.52 -2.56
CA GLY A 228 4.50 -11.98 -2.00
C GLY A 228 4.86 -12.49 -0.61
N SER A 229 3.88 -12.89 0.21
CA SER A 229 4.09 -13.24 1.62
C SER A 229 3.90 -14.71 1.96
N ILE A 230 3.19 -15.47 1.12
CA ILE A 230 2.94 -16.91 1.34
C ILE A 230 3.51 -17.73 0.19
N LEU A 231 3.00 -17.55 -1.03
CA LEU A 231 3.33 -18.43 -2.15
C LEU A 231 4.81 -18.31 -2.54
N GLY A 232 5.33 -17.09 -2.68
CA GLY A 232 6.74 -16.84 -3.00
C GLY A 232 7.70 -17.44 -1.97
N PRO A 233 7.60 -17.07 -0.67
CA PRO A 233 8.41 -17.66 0.38
C PRO A 233 8.28 -19.19 0.48
N TRP A 234 7.06 -19.73 0.33
CA TRP A 234 6.86 -21.18 0.31
C TRP A 234 7.58 -21.84 -0.88
N VAL A 235 7.52 -21.27 -2.08
CA VAL A 235 8.26 -21.78 -3.26
C VAL A 235 9.76 -21.76 -3.00
N LEU A 236 10.30 -20.68 -2.42
CA LEU A 236 11.72 -20.59 -2.08
C LEU A 236 12.15 -21.58 -0.98
N SER A 237 11.25 -21.92 -0.06
CA SER A 237 11.52 -22.93 0.97
C SER A 237 11.63 -24.36 0.44
N GLN A 238 11.26 -24.60 -0.83
CA GLN A 238 11.37 -25.93 -1.45
C GLN A 238 12.80 -26.26 -1.89
N VAL A 239 13.70 -25.28 -1.98
CA VAL A 239 15.09 -25.47 -2.41
C VAL A 239 16.06 -25.33 -1.25
N ASP A 240 17.22 -25.99 -1.35
CA ASP A 240 18.32 -25.81 -0.39
C ASP A 240 18.77 -24.34 -0.38
N SER A 241 18.76 -23.71 0.79
CA SER A 241 19.11 -22.29 0.95
C SER A 241 20.54 -21.98 0.47
N ARG A 242 21.44 -22.97 0.46
CA ARG A 242 22.81 -22.83 -0.05
C ARG A 242 22.87 -22.60 -1.56
N LEU A 243 21.81 -22.95 -2.30
CA LEU A 243 21.67 -22.57 -3.72
C LEU A 243 21.51 -21.06 -3.88
N LEU A 244 20.84 -20.41 -2.94
CA LEU A 244 20.55 -18.98 -2.99
C LEU A 244 21.75 -18.14 -2.55
N THR A 245 22.59 -18.67 -1.65
CA THR A 245 23.82 -18.01 -1.18
C THR A 245 25.02 -18.28 -2.08
N GLY A 246 24.94 -19.24 -3.01
CA GLY A 246 26.04 -19.63 -3.88
C GLY A 246 27.14 -20.42 -3.16
N GLU A 247 26.83 -21.03 -2.01
CA GLU A 247 27.78 -21.74 -1.16
C GLU A 247 27.93 -23.23 -1.51
N LEU A 248 27.17 -23.72 -2.50
CA LEU A 248 27.26 -25.11 -2.94
C LEU A 248 28.49 -25.37 -3.80
N SER A 249 29.13 -26.52 -3.54
CA SER A 249 30.16 -27.04 -4.43
C SER A 249 29.55 -27.42 -5.79
N GLU A 250 30.36 -27.40 -6.86
CA GLU A 250 29.91 -27.85 -8.20
C GLU A 250 29.34 -29.27 -8.17
N ALA A 251 29.92 -30.16 -7.35
CA ALA A 251 29.44 -31.52 -7.18
C ALA A 251 28.06 -31.58 -6.52
N ASP A 252 27.80 -30.74 -5.52
CA ASP A 252 26.49 -30.68 -4.85
C ASP A 252 25.44 -30.02 -5.74
N MET A 253 25.82 -29.01 -6.55
CA MET A 253 24.93 -28.46 -7.57
C MET A 253 24.47 -29.52 -8.57
N MET A 254 25.39 -30.38 -9.04
CA MET A 254 25.03 -31.50 -9.94
C MET A 254 24.09 -32.50 -9.26
N ARG A 255 24.29 -32.79 -7.97
CA ARG A 255 23.40 -33.67 -7.20
C ARG A 255 22.00 -33.08 -7.05
N VAL A 256 21.90 -31.80 -6.67
CA VAL A 256 20.62 -31.09 -6.56
C VAL A 256 19.92 -31.06 -7.92
N ALA A 257 20.64 -30.76 -9.01
CA ALA A 257 20.08 -30.71 -10.36
C ALA A 257 19.56 -32.07 -10.84
N ALA A 258 20.19 -33.17 -10.42
CA ALA A 258 19.77 -34.53 -10.76
C ALA A 258 18.66 -35.07 -9.86
N ASP A 259 18.41 -34.46 -8.70
CA ASP A 259 17.39 -34.88 -7.74
C ASP A 259 16.02 -34.24 -8.05
N PRO A 260 15.01 -35.03 -8.44
CA PRO A 260 13.66 -34.52 -8.71
C PRO A 260 12.97 -33.93 -7.47
N SER A 261 13.43 -34.26 -6.26
CA SER A 261 12.89 -33.76 -5.00
C SER A 261 13.55 -32.48 -4.49
N SER A 262 14.56 -31.97 -5.21
CA SER A 262 15.31 -30.75 -4.87
C SER A 262 14.52 -29.44 -4.87
N GLY A 263 13.23 -29.47 -5.26
CA GLY A 263 12.38 -28.28 -5.39
C GLY A 263 12.72 -27.36 -6.58
N LEU A 264 13.82 -27.61 -7.31
CA LEU A 264 14.24 -26.80 -8.45
C LEU A 264 13.16 -26.70 -9.54
N LEU A 265 12.42 -27.79 -9.80
CA LEU A 265 11.32 -27.79 -10.76
C LEU A 265 10.18 -26.84 -10.32
N ILE A 266 9.85 -26.83 -9.02
CA ILE A 266 8.80 -25.95 -8.47
C ILE A 266 9.20 -24.48 -8.64
N VAL A 267 10.43 -24.14 -8.22
CA VAL A 267 10.97 -22.78 -8.38
C VAL A 267 11.06 -22.37 -9.85
N GLY A 268 11.52 -23.27 -10.72
CA GLY A 268 11.64 -23.02 -12.16
C GLY A 268 10.29 -22.77 -12.83
N LEU A 269 9.28 -23.60 -12.54
CA LEU A 269 7.93 -23.42 -13.09
C LEU A 269 7.25 -22.15 -12.55
N TYR A 270 7.41 -21.86 -11.26
CA TYR A 270 6.90 -20.63 -10.65
C TYR A 270 7.55 -19.38 -11.26
N GLY A 271 8.89 -19.39 -11.39
CA GLY A 271 9.66 -18.32 -12.01
C GLY A 271 9.28 -18.11 -13.47
N LEU A 272 9.15 -19.19 -14.25
CA LEU A 272 8.70 -19.13 -15.64
C LEU A 272 7.28 -18.56 -15.76
N ALA A 273 6.36 -18.99 -14.90
CA ALA A 273 4.98 -18.48 -14.87
C ALA A 273 4.95 -16.98 -14.55
N LEU A 274 5.68 -16.54 -13.52
CA LEU A 274 5.78 -15.13 -13.16
C LEU A 274 6.42 -14.31 -14.27
N PHE A 275 7.46 -14.82 -14.92
CA PHE A 275 8.13 -14.15 -16.03
C PHE A 275 7.21 -14.02 -17.25
N ALA A 276 6.47 -15.06 -17.60
CA ALA A 276 5.46 -15.01 -18.66
C ALA A 276 4.35 -13.99 -18.32
N LEU A 277 3.84 -14.01 -17.08
CA LEU A 277 2.83 -13.06 -16.62
C LEU A 277 3.36 -11.63 -16.56
N LEU A 278 4.65 -11.44 -16.26
CA LEU A 278 5.30 -10.14 -16.29
C LEU A 278 5.32 -9.56 -17.71
N ILE A 279 5.73 -10.36 -18.71
CA ILE A 279 5.70 -9.95 -20.13
C ILE A 279 4.27 -9.61 -20.56
N VAL A 280 3.31 -10.47 -20.24
CA VAL A 280 1.88 -10.24 -20.52
C VAL A 280 1.41 -8.97 -19.82
N GLY A 281 1.79 -8.74 -18.56
CA GLY A 281 1.46 -7.55 -17.80
C GLY A 281 1.97 -6.26 -18.42
N VAL A 282 3.23 -6.25 -18.89
CA VAL A 282 3.80 -5.11 -19.61
C VAL A 282 3.01 -4.84 -20.90
N ALA A 283 2.75 -5.89 -21.70
CA ALA A 283 1.97 -5.76 -22.93
C ALA A 283 0.54 -5.24 -22.67
N LEU A 284 -0.13 -5.76 -21.64
CA LEU A 284 -1.46 -5.31 -21.22
C LEU A 284 -1.44 -3.86 -20.72
N MET A 285 -0.42 -3.47 -19.96
CA MET A 285 -0.27 -2.09 -19.49
C MET A 285 -0.13 -1.12 -20.66
N VAL A 286 0.73 -1.43 -21.64
CA VAL A 286 0.95 -0.59 -22.83
C VAL A 286 -0.30 -0.51 -23.71
N THR A 287 -0.97 -1.64 -23.96
CA THR A 287 -2.14 -1.70 -24.85
C THR A 287 -3.42 -1.13 -24.21
N ASN A 288 -3.55 -1.17 -22.88
CA ASN A 288 -4.73 -0.67 -22.17
C ASN A 288 -4.55 0.75 -21.61
N ARG A 289 -3.36 1.36 -21.64
CA ARG A 289 -3.13 2.73 -21.12
C ARG A 289 -4.07 3.79 -21.70
N ARG A 290 -4.50 3.61 -22.95
CA ARG A 290 -5.44 4.52 -23.65
C ARG A 290 -6.91 4.27 -23.32
N LYS A 291 -7.22 3.18 -22.61
CA LYS A 291 -8.58 2.83 -22.14
C LYS A 291 -8.85 3.32 -20.71
N LEU A 292 -7.92 4.09 -20.14
CA LEU A 292 -8.13 4.79 -18.88
C LEU A 292 -9.09 5.95 -19.13
N GLU A 293 -10.18 5.97 -18.37
CA GLU A 293 -11.26 6.93 -18.51
C GLU A 293 -11.40 7.71 -17.21
N PHE A 294 -11.43 9.04 -17.33
CA PHE A 294 -11.64 9.97 -16.22
C PHE A 294 -12.78 10.91 -16.57
N TYR A 295 -13.64 11.20 -15.60
CA TYR A 295 -14.78 12.10 -15.77
C TYR A 295 -14.62 13.40 -15.00
N THR A 296 -15.29 14.44 -15.50
CA THR A 296 -15.42 15.71 -14.79
C THR A 296 -16.25 15.52 -13.53
N THR A 297 -15.77 16.09 -12.43
CA THR A 297 -16.36 15.94 -11.10
C THR A 297 -17.16 17.19 -10.70
N PRO A 298 -18.12 17.10 -9.75
CA PRO A 298 -19.04 18.20 -9.45
C PRO A 298 -18.35 19.49 -8.99
N GLU A 299 -17.24 19.37 -8.25
CA GLU A 299 -16.44 20.49 -7.74
C GLU A 299 -15.02 20.44 -8.37
N GLN A 300 -14.92 20.04 -9.64
CA GLN A 300 -13.66 19.88 -10.36
C GLN A 300 -12.77 21.12 -10.22
N LEU A 301 -11.57 20.93 -9.67
CA LEU A 301 -10.60 22.01 -9.60
C LEU A 301 -10.06 22.33 -11.00
N PRO A 302 -9.71 23.61 -11.27
CA PRO A 302 -9.05 24.00 -12.51
C PRO A 302 -7.80 23.17 -12.78
N ASP A 303 -7.49 22.99 -14.07
CA ASP A 303 -6.32 22.24 -14.50
C ASP A 303 -5.03 22.84 -13.92
N GLY A 304 -4.11 21.96 -13.50
CA GLY A 304 -2.87 22.34 -12.82
C GLY A 304 -3.02 22.70 -11.34
N LEU A 305 -4.23 23.04 -10.87
CA LEU A 305 -4.45 23.45 -9.48
C LEU A 305 -4.72 22.26 -8.54
N GLY A 306 -5.14 21.11 -9.07
CA GLY A 306 -5.49 19.92 -8.29
C GLY A 306 -4.36 19.44 -7.37
N ALA A 307 -3.18 19.18 -7.93
CA ALA A 307 -2.03 18.71 -7.15
C ALA A 307 -1.55 19.76 -6.12
N ARG A 308 -1.45 21.03 -6.53
CA ARG A 308 -1.08 22.12 -5.63
C ARG A 308 -2.06 22.24 -4.45
N THR A 309 -3.36 22.04 -4.70
CA THR A 309 -4.37 22.11 -3.64
C THR A 309 -4.33 20.89 -2.72
N ALA A 310 -4.11 19.70 -3.29
CA ALA A 310 -4.07 18.45 -2.54
C ALA A 310 -2.81 18.32 -1.67
N PHE A 311 -1.66 18.81 -2.13
CA PHE A 311 -0.36 18.60 -1.48
C PHE A 311 0.28 19.88 -0.93
N GLY A 312 -0.08 21.07 -1.42
CA GLY A 312 0.49 22.35 -0.98
C GLY A 312 -0.18 22.98 0.24
N ASN A 313 -1.09 22.26 0.89
CA ASN A 313 -1.76 22.70 2.11
C ASN A 313 -0.96 22.25 3.35
N PRO A 314 -1.06 22.98 4.49
CA PRO A 314 -0.21 22.72 5.65
C PRO A 314 -0.38 21.32 6.23
N GLY A 315 -1.61 20.79 6.30
CA GLY A 315 -1.84 19.46 6.83
C GLY A 315 -1.16 18.35 6.01
N MET A 316 -1.21 18.44 4.68
CA MET A 316 -0.58 17.44 3.81
C MET A 316 0.94 17.59 3.77
N VAL A 317 1.45 18.83 3.77
CA VAL A 317 2.90 19.08 3.88
C VAL A 317 3.46 18.47 5.16
N VAL A 318 2.81 18.72 6.31
CA VAL A 318 3.21 18.15 7.59
C VAL A 318 3.14 16.63 7.57
N TYR A 319 2.08 16.03 7.00
CA TYR A 319 1.99 14.58 6.87
C TYR A 319 3.13 13.97 6.06
N ILE A 320 3.42 14.54 4.89
CA ILE A 320 4.48 14.05 4.01
C ILE A 320 5.83 14.15 4.73
N LEU A 321 6.14 15.29 5.33
CA LEU A 321 7.39 15.47 6.07
C LEU A 321 7.49 14.50 7.26
N PHE A 322 6.40 14.33 8.01
CA PHE A 322 6.36 13.41 9.14
C PHE A 322 6.58 11.96 8.71
N ALA A 323 5.91 11.51 7.66
CA ALA A 323 6.10 10.16 7.10
C ALA A 323 7.53 9.94 6.58
N LEU A 324 8.12 10.95 5.93
CA LEU A 324 9.51 10.88 5.44
C LEU A 324 10.51 10.77 6.60
N VAL A 325 10.35 11.59 7.65
CA VAL A 325 11.20 11.53 8.85
C VAL A 325 11.09 10.17 9.52
N LEU A 326 9.87 9.65 9.68
CA LEU A 326 9.66 8.31 10.25
C LEU A 326 10.24 7.20 9.37
N THR A 327 10.17 7.33 8.04
CA THR A 327 10.79 6.37 7.11
C THR A 327 12.30 6.36 7.29
N VAL A 328 12.96 7.52 7.30
CA VAL A 328 14.41 7.61 7.54
C VAL A 328 14.78 7.06 8.90
N TRP A 329 14.02 7.40 9.95
CA TRP A 329 14.24 6.89 11.29
C TRP A 329 14.14 5.35 11.35
N GLN A 330 13.11 4.75 10.76
CA GLN A 330 12.95 3.29 10.74
C GLN A 330 14.02 2.57 9.89
N MET A 331 14.48 3.20 8.81
CA MET A 331 15.49 2.60 7.92
C MET A 331 16.92 2.79 8.43
N ALA A 332 17.19 3.81 9.25
CA ALA A 332 18.50 4.08 9.84
C ALA A 332 18.74 3.36 11.18
N LEU A 333 17.67 2.93 11.85
CA LEU A 333 17.75 2.05 13.02
C LEU A 333 18.01 0.61 12.56
N VAL A 334 19.28 0.32 12.27
CA VAL A 334 19.85 -1.02 12.15
C VAL A 334 20.55 -1.34 13.46
#